data_AF-A0A8I1SVV6-F1
#
_entry.id   AF-A0A8I1SVV6-F1
#
_cell.length_a   1.000
_cell.length_b   1.000
_cell.length_c   1.000
_cell.angle_alpha   90.00
_cell.angle_beta   90.00
_cell.angle_gamma   90.00
#
_symmetry.space_group_name_H-M   'P 1'
#
loop_
_entity.id
_entity.type
_entity.pdbx_description
1 polymer ?
#
loop_
_entity_poly.entity_id
_entity_poly.type
_entity_poly.pdbx_seq_one_letter_code
_entity_poly.pdbx_strand_id
1 'polypeptide(L)'
;MHSKLDLAVGHLNAAVGTVVRAEDLARALREGSVVNLASGPEAPLVRGLLHSVFVEIDPALILSCAREAQSDWQHAHQLYTESLADGLPRVKAWEQLVAQRT
;
A
#
# COMPACT_ATOMS: atom_id res chain seq x y z
N MET A 1 -21.66 -1.06 2.11
CA MET A 1 -20.47 -1.73 2.68
C MET A 1 -19.27 -0.95 2.17
N HIS A 2 -18.51 -0.30 3.02
CA HIS A 2 -17.36 0.51 2.56
C HIS A 2 -16.24 -0.44 2.10
N SER A 3 -15.61 -0.12 0.96
CA SER A 3 -14.47 -0.86 0.42
C SER A 3 -13.32 -0.89 1.44
N LYS A 4 -12.53 -1.96 1.44
CA LYS A 4 -11.32 -2.01 2.28
C LYS A 4 -10.25 -1.05 1.76
N LEU A 5 -10.24 -0.81 0.44
CA LEU A 5 -9.40 0.22 -0.18
C LEU A 5 -9.82 1.60 0.32
N ASP A 6 -11.12 1.92 0.34
CA ASP A 6 -11.63 3.20 0.86
C ASP A 6 -11.24 3.42 2.32
N LEU A 7 -11.31 2.36 3.15
CA LEU A 7 -10.90 2.43 4.54
C LEU A 7 -9.39 2.74 4.68
N ALA A 8 -8.56 2.04 3.91
CA ALA A 8 -7.11 2.23 3.94
C ALA A 8 -6.72 3.64 3.46
N VAL A 9 -7.23 4.08 2.31
CA VAL A 9 -6.90 5.43 1.79
C VAL A 9 -7.50 6.54 2.64
N GLY A 10 -8.65 6.30 3.28
CA GLY A 10 -9.21 7.22 4.28
C GLY A 10 -8.27 7.43 5.45
N HIS A 11 -7.58 6.39 5.91
CA HIS A 11 -6.54 6.50 6.93
C HIS A 11 -5.31 7.27 6.43
N LEU A 12 -4.76 6.90 5.26
CA LEU A 12 -3.58 7.54 4.69
C LEU A 12 -3.79 9.05 4.45
N ASN A 13 -5.01 9.44 4.07
CA ASN A 13 -5.38 10.83 3.83
C ASN A 13 -5.71 11.62 5.12
N ALA A 14 -5.85 10.96 6.27
CA ALA A 14 -6.41 11.58 7.48
C ALA A 14 -5.63 12.82 7.95
N ALA A 15 -4.31 12.82 7.76
CA ALA A 15 -3.44 13.93 8.19
C ALA A 15 -3.15 14.96 7.08
N VAL A 16 -3.41 14.63 5.81
CA VAL A 16 -2.92 15.38 4.64
C VAL A 16 -4.03 15.83 3.68
N GLY A 17 -5.29 15.44 3.95
CA GLY A 17 -6.40 15.64 3.02
C GLY A 17 -6.42 14.61 1.91
N THR A 18 -7.38 14.73 0.97
CA THR A 18 -7.61 13.73 -0.07
C THR A 18 -6.53 13.76 -1.16
N VAL A 19 -5.44 13.04 -0.94
CA VAL A 19 -4.29 12.95 -1.86
C VAL A 19 -4.27 11.62 -2.61
N VAL A 20 -4.46 10.51 -1.89
CA VAL A 20 -4.47 9.15 -2.46
C VAL A 20 -5.90 8.67 -2.68
N ARG A 21 -6.20 8.12 -3.85
CA ARG A 21 -7.50 7.49 -4.12
C ARG A 21 -7.43 5.98 -3.97
N ALA A 22 -8.59 5.34 -3.78
CA ALA A 22 -8.69 3.89 -3.71
C ALA A 22 -8.11 3.20 -4.96
N GLU A 23 -8.26 3.83 -6.13
CA GLU A 23 -7.70 3.34 -7.40
C GLU A 23 -6.17 3.35 -7.42
N ASP A 24 -5.54 4.35 -6.77
CA ASP A 24 -4.08 4.45 -6.68
C ASP A 24 -3.53 3.31 -5.84
N LEU A 25 -4.13 3.06 -4.67
CA LEU A 25 -3.75 1.92 -3.81
C LEU A 25 -4.00 0.58 -4.50
N ALA A 26 -5.16 0.42 -5.16
CA ALA A 26 -5.47 -0.80 -5.89
C ALA A 26 -4.45 -1.05 -7.01
N ARG A 27 -4.04 0.01 -7.72
CA ARG A 27 -3.05 -0.08 -8.79
C ARG A 27 -1.65 -0.35 -8.24
N ALA A 28 -1.25 0.28 -7.14
CA ALA A 28 0.01 -0.02 -6.45
C ALA A 28 0.11 -1.51 -6.07
N LEU A 29 -0.98 -2.04 -5.51
CA LEU A 29 -1.07 -3.44 -5.10
C LEU A 29 -1.05 -4.40 -6.28
N ARG A 30 -1.63 -4.03 -7.43
CA ARG A 30 -1.57 -4.85 -8.66
C ARG A 30 -0.20 -4.80 -9.34
N GLU A 31 0.41 -3.62 -9.40
CA GLU A 31 1.72 -3.45 -10.05
C GLU A 31 2.87 -3.92 -9.16
N GLY A 32 2.62 -4.03 -7.84
CA GLY A 32 3.67 -4.25 -6.86
C GLY A 32 4.68 -3.10 -6.81
N SER A 33 4.28 -1.90 -7.26
CA SER A 33 5.13 -0.72 -7.31
C SER A 33 4.31 0.57 -7.39
N VAL A 34 4.90 1.69 -6.96
CA VAL A 34 4.34 3.05 -7.08
C VAL A 34 4.92 3.89 -8.21
N VAL A 35 5.89 3.36 -8.97
CA VAL A 35 6.63 4.11 -9.99
C VAL A 35 5.70 4.71 -11.07
N ASN A 36 4.65 4.00 -11.48
CA ASN A 36 3.79 4.43 -12.60
C ASN A 36 2.46 5.08 -12.19
N LEU A 37 2.26 5.39 -10.90
CA LEU A 37 0.94 5.81 -10.38
C LEU A 37 0.66 7.30 -10.56
N ALA A 38 1.65 8.14 -10.28
CA ALA A 38 1.48 9.58 -10.24
C ALA A 38 2.53 10.31 -11.08
N SER A 39 2.08 11.39 -11.72
CA SER A 39 2.91 12.31 -12.49
C SER A 39 2.70 13.73 -11.99
N GLY A 40 3.74 14.56 -12.03
CA GLY A 40 3.67 15.95 -11.60
C GLY A 40 4.10 16.18 -10.14
N PRO A 41 3.86 17.40 -9.61
CA PRO A 41 4.44 17.84 -8.34
C PRO A 41 4.04 17.02 -7.11
N GLU A 42 2.85 16.40 -7.12
CA GLU A 42 2.31 15.63 -6.00
C GLU A 42 2.80 14.17 -5.99
N ALA A 43 3.47 13.71 -7.06
CA ALA A 43 3.89 12.31 -7.18
C ALA A 43 4.75 11.81 -6.01
N PRO A 44 5.71 12.57 -5.46
CA PRO A 44 6.46 12.12 -4.28
C PRO A 44 5.58 11.90 -3.05
N LEU A 45 4.57 12.75 -2.84
CA LEU A 45 3.66 12.64 -1.70
C LEU A 45 2.76 11.41 -1.84
N VAL A 46 2.16 11.19 -3.01
CA VAL A 46 1.32 10.01 -3.30
C VAL A 46 2.12 8.72 -3.08
N ARG A 47 3.35 8.65 -3.61
CA ARG A 47 4.24 7.49 -3.45
C ARG A 47 4.58 7.23 -1.98
N GLY A 48 4.94 8.27 -1.23
CA GLY A 48 5.26 8.16 0.19
C GLY A 48 4.09 7.65 1.03
N LEU A 49 2.87 8.14 0.77
CA LEU A 49 1.65 7.68 1.44
C LEU A 49 1.32 6.22 1.10
N LEU A 50 1.49 5.83 -0.15
CA LEU A 50 1.29 4.44 -0.56
C LEU A 50 2.32 3.48 0.05
N HIS A 51 3.58 3.91 0.19
CA HIS A 51 4.59 3.16 0.93
C HIS A 51 4.26 3.07 2.43
N SER A 52 3.74 4.14 3.04
CA SER A 52 3.44 4.16 4.49
C SER A 52 2.32 3.19 4.89
N VAL A 53 1.56 2.65 3.92
CA VAL A 53 0.53 1.63 4.16
C VAL A 53 1.04 0.47 5.01
N PHE A 54 2.28 0.01 4.85
CA PHE A 54 2.82 -1.11 5.63
C PHE A 54 3.13 -0.74 7.09
N VAL A 55 3.41 0.52 7.35
CA VAL A 55 3.71 1.04 8.69
C VAL A 55 2.44 1.37 9.44
N GLU A 56 1.43 1.89 8.73
CA GLU A 56 0.21 2.44 9.31
C GLU A 56 -0.96 1.45 9.36
N ILE A 57 -1.03 0.53 8.40
CA ILE A 57 -2.19 -0.35 8.22
C ILE A 57 -1.87 -1.78 8.67
N ASP A 58 -2.86 -2.42 9.31
CA ASP A 58 -2.76 -3.82 9.69
C ASP A 58 -2.49 -4.74 8.48
N PRO A 59 -1.49 -5.64 8.54
CA PRO A 59 -1.15 -6.55 7.45
C PRO A 59 -2.32 -7.37 6.87
N ALA A 60 -3.28 -7.81 7.70
CA ALA A 60 -4.43 -8.56 7.20
C ALA A 60 -5.42 -7.67 6.42
N LEU A 61 -5.51 -6.39 6.79
CA LEU A 61 -6.26 -5.40 6.01
C LEU A 61 -5.57 -5.12 4.67
N ILE A 62 -4.23 -4.98 4.63
CA ILE A 62 -3.47 -4.82 3.39
C ILE A 62 -3.72 -6.00 2.44
N LEU A 63 -3.60 -7.24 2.92
CA LEU A 63 -3.89 -8.42 2.09
C LEU A 63 -5.33 -8.49 1.61
N SER A 64 -6.26 -7.99 2.42
CA SER A 64 -7.65 -7.89 1.99
C SER A 64 -7.85 -6.85 0.89
N CYS A 65 -7.13 -5.72 0.96
CA CYS A 65 -7.11 -4.71 -0.11
C CYS A 65 -6.49 -5.27 -1.38
N ALA A 66 -5.42 -6.06 -1.27
CA ALA A 66 -4.79 -6.73 -2.42
C ALA A 66 -5.79 -7.65 -3.13
N ARG A 67 -6.52 -8.49 -2.37
CA ARG A 67 -7.59 -9.33 -2.91
C ARG A 67 -8.69 -8.51 -3.60
N GLU A 68 -9.13 -7.42 -2.97
CA GLU A 68 -10.15 -6.54 -3.55
C GLU A 68 -9.67 -5.88 -4.85
N ALA A 69 -8.39 -5.54 -4.92
CA ALA A 69 -7.72 -5.00 -6.10
C ALA A 69 -7.43 -6.05 -7.20
N GLN A 70 -7.88 -7.31 -7.03
CA GLN A 70 -7.57 -8.45 -7.90
C GLN A 70 -6.06 -8.73 -8.01
N SER A 71 -5.34 -8.51 -6.91
CA SER A 71 -3.93 -8.83 -6.74
C SER A 71 -3.72 -9.93 -5.70
N ASP A 72 -2.47 -10.29 -5.45
CA ASP A 72 -2.04 -11.30 -4.51
C ASP A 72 -1.03 -10.75 -3.49
N TRP A 73 -0.60 -11.63 -2.57
CA TRP A 73 0.37 -11.26 -1.54
C TRP A 73 1.77 -11.03 -2.13
N GLN A 74 2.09 -11.58 -3.31
CA GLN A 74 3.42 -11.50 -3.92
C GLN A 74 3.66 -10.09 -4.45
N HIS A 75 2.70 -9.53 -5.17
CA HIS A 75 2.75 -8.13 -5.61
C HIS A 75 2.72 -7.17 -4.42
N ALA A 76 1.89 -7.44 -3.42
CA ALA A 76 1.91 -6.63 -2.19
C ALA A 76 3.26 -6.71 -1.47
N HIS A 77 3.94 -7.85 -1.49
CA HIS A 77 5.28 -8.00 -0.92
C HIS A 77 6.37 -7.33 -1.77
N GLN A 78 6.20 -7.26 -3.09
CA GLN A 78 7.06 -6.48 -3.97
C GLN A 78 6.95 -4.98 -3.65
N LEU A 79 5.73 -4.47 -3.47
CA LEU A 79 5.48 -3.10 -3.04
C LEU A 79 6.09 -2.81 -1.65
N TYR A 80 6.00 -3.75 -0.71
CA TYR A 80 6.69 -3.65 0.57
C TYR A 80 8.20 -3.55 0.41
N THR A 81 8.79 -4.38 -0.46
CA THR A 81 10.23 -4.36 -0.73
C THR A 81 10.67 -3.04 -1.34
N GLU A 82 9.86 -2.47 -2.23
CA GLU A 82 10.06 -1.10 -2.75
C GLU A 82 10.04 -0.06 -1.63
N SER A 83 9.09 -0.16 -0.68
CA SER A 83 9.02 0.78 0.46
C SER A 83 10.27 0.73 1.35
N LEU A 84 10.91 -0.44 1.50
CA LEU A 84 12.17 -0.57 2.23
C LEU A 84 13.33 0.11 1.50
N ALA A 85 13.36 0.02 0.16
CA ALA A 85 14.34 0.72 -0.65
C ALA A 85 14.18 2.25 -0.57
N ASP A 86 12.95 2.71 -0.30
CA ASP A 86 12.61 4.12 -0.04
C ASP A 86 12.84 4.56 1.42
N GLY A 87 13.43 3.68 2.25
CA GLY A 87 13.88 4.01 3.60
C GLY A 87 12.84 3.79 4.71
N LEU A 88 11.69 3.17 4.42
CA LEU A 88 10.73 2.81 5.46
C LEU A 88 11.24 1.67 6.36
N PRO A 89 10.82 1.64 7.63
CA PRO A 89 11.26 0.62 8.57
C PRO A 89 10.69 -0.76 8.21
N ARG A 90 11.40 -1.81 8.64
CA ARG A 90 10.90 -3.19 8.54
C ARG A 90 9.70 -3.41 9.45
N VAL A 91 8.70 -4.12 8.93
CA VAL A 91 7.44 -4.39 9.64
C VAL A 91 7.38 -5.88 9.97
N LYS A 92 7.78 -6.25 11.19
CA LYS A 92 7.86 -7.65 11.64
C LYS A 92 6.57 -8.43 11.42
N ALA A 93 5.42 -7.81 11.71
CA ALA A 93 4.11 -8.45 11.56
C ALA A 93 3.83 -8.79 10.08
N TRP A 94 4.18 -7.91 9.14
CA TRP A 94 4.08 -8.16 7.71
C TRP A 94 5.00 -9.29 7.27
N GLU A 95 6.28 -9.23 7.65
CA GLU A 95 7.27 -10.23 7.26
C GLU A 95 6.92 -11.63 7.78
N GLN A 96 6.42 -11.74 9.01
CA GLN A 96 5.94 -13.00 9.57
C GLN A 96 4.71 -13.53 8.82
N LEU A 97 3.78 -12.64 8.43
CA LEU A 97 2.59 -13.01 7.68
C LEU A 97 2.95 -13.57 6.30
N VAL A 98 3.92 -12.97 5.61
CA VAL A 98 4.41 -13.43 4.30
C VAL A 98 5.18 -14.75 4.43
N ALA A 99 6.02 -14.91 5.46
CA ALA A 99 6.79 -16.14 5.69
C ALA A 99 5.90 -17.40 5.88
N GLN A 100 4.66 -17.24 6.37
CA GLN A 100 3.70 -18.34 6.51
C GLN A 100 3.05 -18.76 5.17
N ARG A 101 3.32 -18.04 4.08
CA ARG A 101 2.76 -18.26 2.74
C ARG A 101 3.79 -18.77 1.73
N THR A 102 5.02 -18.99 2.19
CA THR A 102 6.15 -19.55 1.42
C THR A 102 6.30 -21.02 1.75
#